data_AF-A0A4Y8SF12-F1
#
_entry.id   AF-A0A4Y8SF12-F1
#
_cell.length_a   1.000
_cell.length_b   1.000
_cell.length_c   1.000
_cell.angle_alpha   90.00
_cell.angle_beta   90.00
_cell.angle_gamma   90.00
#
_symmetry.space_group_name_H-M   'P 1'
#
loop_
_entity.id
_entity.type
_entity.pdbx_description
1 polymer ?
#
loop_
_entity_poly.entity_id
_entity_poly.type
_entity_poly.pdbx_seq_one_letter_code
_entity_poly.pdbx_strand_id
1 'polypeptide(L)'
;MALTEEEKRMVKGYNAGYMLSIYEPRLIEQIIRNNPNNDFVLAMRVGRDYHHFNVNMPRKDQSKEFRNGFFNGRTLAQHSPQMIDNLLTGKGLHKDYKKGLEAARKENQVMSIQEKMKQEPKTPKKDLRNDQNFQKGFNVGYRLAEGHGHILGHYERTNAP
;
A
#
# COMPACT_ATOMS: atom_id res chain seq x y z
N MET A 1 -7.11 -22.43 -5.00
CA MET A 1 -6.19 -22.00 -6.09
C MET A 1 -5.12 -21.12 -5.46
N ALA A 2 -3.86 -21.31 -5.84
CA ALA A 2 -2.77 -20.45 -5.35
C ALA A 2 -2.83 -19.08 -6.04
N LEU A 3 -2.55 -18.02 -5.30
CA LEU A 3 -2.51 -16.64 -5.81
C LEU A 3 -1.35 -16.42 -6.77
N THR A 4 -1.60 -15.62 -7.81
CA THR A 4 -0.56 -15.24 -8.78
C THR A 4 0.43 -14.24 -8.17
N GLU A 5 1.63 -14.14 -8.75
CA GLU A 5 2.61 -13.13 -8.32
C GLU A 5 2.13 -11.70 -8.57
N GLU A 6 1.27 -11.50 -9.58
CA GLU A 6 0.64 -10.21 -9.87
C GLU A 6 -0.37 -9.82 -8.77
N GLU A 7 -1.20 -10.77 -8.32
CA GLU A 7 -2.14 -10.55 -7.21
C GLU A 7 -1.42 -10.18 -5.91
N LYS A 8 -0.33 -10.89 -5.58
CA LYS A 8 0.51 -10.57 -4.41
C LYS A 8 1.16 -9.19 -4.55
N ARG A 9 1.60 -8.83 -5.75
CA ARG A 9 2.21 -7.52 -6.05
C ARG A 9 1.20 -6.39 -5.87
N MET A 10 -0.05 -6.56 -6.30
CA MET A 10 -1.12 -5.58 -6.08
C MET A 10 -1.38 -5.35 -4.58
N VAL A 11 -1.48 -6.41 -3.78
CA VAL A 11 -1.68 -6.29 -2.33
C VAL A 11 -0.52 -5.56 -1.65
N LYS A 12 0.73 -5.89 -2.03
CA LYS A 12 1.92 -5.18 -1.53
C LYS A 12 1.88 -3.69 -1.87
N GLY A 13 1.48 -3.35 -3.10
CA GLY A 13 1.32 -1.97 -3.55
C GLY A 13 0.28 -1.22 -2.70
N TYR A 14 -0.91 -1.78 -2.54
CA TYR A 14 -1.95 -1.20 -1.71
C TYR A 14 -1.49 -0.95 -0.26
N ASN A 15 -0.87 -1.95 0.38
CA ASN A 15 -0.37 -1.82 1.75
C ASN A 15 0.74 -0.78 1.87
N ALA A 16 1.65 -0.72 0.91
CA ALA A 16 2.70 0.30 0.86
C ALA A 16 2.09 1.70 0.70
N GLY A 17 1.09 1.86 -0.15
CA GLY A 17 0.36 3.11 -0.33
C GLY A 17 -0.34 3.59 0.94
N TYR A 18 -1.03 2.67 1.64
CA TYR A 18 -1.67 2.96 2.93
C TYR A 18 -0.64 3.40 3.97
N MET A 19 0.44 2.65 4.16
CA MET A 19 1.48 2.99 5.13
C MET A 19 2.17 4.31 4.81
N LEU A 20 2.57 4.54 3.55
CA LEU A 20 3.21 5.78 3.16
C LEU A 20 2.27 6.99 3.28
N SER A 21 0.95 6.81 3.13
CA SER A 21 0.02 7.91 3.37
C SER A 21 -0.03 8.37 4.83
N ILE A 22 0.31 7.50 5.77
CA ILE A 22 0.39 7.79 7.21
C ILE A 22 1.74 8.45 7.54
N TYR A 23 2.83 7.81 7.12
CA TYR A 23 4.18 8.18 7.59
C TYR A 23 4.91 9.15 6.66
N GLU A 24 4.67 9.07 5.35
CA GLU A 24 5.42 9.80 4.32
C GLU A 24 4.52 10.33 3.18
N PRO A 25 3.52 11.18 3.49
CA PRO A 25 2.50 11.60 2.54
C PRO A 25 3.06 12.36 1.32
N ARG A 26 4.19 13.05 1.47
CA ARG A 26 4.84 13.76 0.33
C ARG A 26 5.53 12.78 -0.63
N LEU A 27 6.14 11.73 -0.09
CA LEU A 27 6.84 10.72 -0.88
C LEU A 27 5.86 9.93 -1.75
N ILE A 28 4.71 9.53 -1.20
CA ILE A 28 3.70 8.80 -1.97
C ILE A 28 3.13 9.65 -3.12
N GLU A 29 2.93 10.95 -2.92
CA GLU A 29 2.54 11.85 -4.02
C GLU A 29 3.57 11.91 -5.14
N GLN A 30 4.86 11.98 -4.78
CA GLN A 30 5.94 11.99 -5.76
C GLN A 30 6.00 10.68 -6.54
N ILE A 31 5.90 9.54 -5.86
CA ILE A 31 5.90 8.21 -6.50
C ILE A 31 4.74 8.10 -7.50
N ILE A 32 3.53 8.50 -7.10
CA ILE A 32 2.32 8.44 -7.95
C ILE A 32 2.44 9.38 -9.14
N ARG A 33 2.94 10.60 -8.93
CA ARG A 33 3.10 11.59 -10.00
C ARG A 33 4.13 11.14 -11.05
N ASN A 34 5.21 10.52 -10.61
CA ASN A 34 6.30 10.10 -11.49
C ASN A 34 5.98 8.79 -12.25
N ASN A 35 5.07 7.96 -11.74
CA ASN A 35 4.77 6.64 -12.30
C ASN A 35 3.25 6.35 -12.40
N PRO A 36 2.46 7.22 -13.07
CA PRO A 36 1.00 7.16 -12.99
C PRO A 36 0.37 5.92 -13.63
N ASN A 37 1.09 5.26 -14.57
CA ASN A 37 0.58 4.13 -15.34
C ASN A 37 1.08 2.76 -14.83
N ASN A 38 1.88 2.73 -13.76
CA ASN A 38 2.41 1.48 -13.22
C ASN A 38 1.36 0.82 -12.31
N ASP A 39 1.02 -0.45 -12.56
CA ASP A 39 -0.03 -1.16 -11.80
C ASP A 39 0.23 -1.25 -10.29
N PHE A 40 1.49 -1.40 -9.89
CA PHE A 40 1.88 -1.37 -8.48
C PHE A 40 1.62 0.01 -7.87
N VAL A 41 1.98 1.08 -8.59
CA VAL A 41 1.76 2.47 -8.15
C VAL A 41 0.27 2.84 -8.18
N LEU A 42 -0.50 2.28 -9.11
CA LEU A 42 -1.95 2.40 -9.13
C LEU A 42 -2.57 1.74 -7.89
N ALA A 43 -2.09 0.56 -7.48
CA ALA A 43 -2.52 -0.07 -6.23
C ALA A 43 -2.12 0.77 -5.00
N MET A 44 -0.91 1.34 -4.98
CA MET A 44 -0.48 2.27 -3.93
C MET A 44 -1.39 3.50 -3.83
N ARG A 45 -1.78 4.09 -4.97
CA ARG A 45 -2.70 5.22 -5.02
C ARG A 45 -4.04 4.89 -4.36
N VAL A 46 -4.59 3.70 -4.63
CA VAL A 46 -5.84 3.25 -4.02
C VAL A 46 -5.69 3.09 -2.51
N GLY A 47 -4.58 2.53 -2.02
CA GLY A 47 -4.30 2.40 -0.58
C GLY A 47 -4.17 3.74 0.13
N ARG A 48 -3.49 4.72 -0.49
CA ARG A 48 -3.41 6.10 -0.01
C ARG A 48 -4.80 6.75 0.05
N ASP A 49 -5.56 6.63 -1.04
CA ASP A 49 -6.90 7.23 -1.14
C ASP A 49 -7.81 6.70 -0.03
N TYR A 50 -7.78 5.38 0.22
CA TYR A 50 -8.50 4.74 1.32
C TYR A 50 -8.18 5.34 2.69
N HIS A 51 -6.90 5.50 3.03
CA HIS A 51 -6.50 6.11 4.30
C HIS A 51 -7.08 7.52 4.44
N HIS A 52 -6.91 8.36 3.42
CA HIS A 52 -7.40 9.74 3.43
C HIS A 52 -8.93 9.83 3.61
N PHE A 53 -9.69 8.90 3.03
CA PHE A 53 -11.13 8.83 3.25
C PHE A 53 -11.49 8.46 4.69
N ASN A 54 -10.81 7.49 5.29
CA ASN A 54 -11.08 7.06 6.67
C ASN A 54 -10.75 8.15 7.70
N VAL A 55 -9.70 8.95 7.48
CA VAL A 55 -9.32 10.03 8.41
C VAL A 55 -9.98 11.38 8.09
N ASN A 56 -10.97 11.41 7.17
CA ASN A 56 -11.65 12.63 6.71
C ASN A 56 -10.68 13.74 6.25
N MET A 57 -9.48 13.40 5.79
CA MET A 57 -8.50 14.41 5.37
C MET A 57 -9.05 15.19 4.16
N PRO A 58 -9.28 16.50 4.27
CA PRO A 58 -9.69 17.32 3.14
C PRO A 58 -8.54 17.47 2.16
N ARG A 59 -8.74 16.96 0.94
CA ARG A 59 -7.81 17.12 -0.17
C ARG A 59 -8.30 18.21 -1.10
N LYS A 60 -7.40 19.11 -1.53
CA LYS A 60 -7.72 20.15 -2.54
C LYS A 60 -8.06 19.56 -3.91
N ASP A 61 -7.61 18.33 -4.18
CA ASP A 61 -7.75 17.61 -5.44
C ASP A 61 -8.88 16.57 -5.45
N GLN A 62 -9.63 16.40 -4.35
CA GLN A 62 -10.76 15.48 -4.27
C GLN A 62 -12.09 16.22 -4.10
N SER A 63 -12.92 16.19 -5.16
CA SER A 63 -14.26 16.77 -5.15
C SER A 63 -15.22 15.98 -4.25
N LYS A 64 -16.32 16.63 -3.82
CA LYS A 64 -17.40 15.98 -3.05
C LYS A 64 -17.98 14.79 -3.83
N GLU A 65 -18.02 14.92 -5.15
CA GLU A 65 -18.51 13.95 -6.11
C GLU A 65 -17.62 12.70 -6.13
N PHE A 66 -16.29 12.85 -6.04
CA PHE A 66 -15.38 11.72 -5.90
C PHE A 66 -15.64 10.92 -4.63
N ARG A 67 -15.79 11.60 -3.48
CA ARG A 67 -16.12 10.96 -2.19
C ARG A 67 -17.43 10.19 -2.28
N ASN A 68 -18.49 10.82 -2.81
CA ASN A 68 -19.78 10.18 -2.97
C ASN A 68 -19.68 8.93 -3.88
N GLY A 69 -18.95 9.04 -4.99
CA GLY A 69 -18.71 7.91 -5.89
C GLY A 69 -17.96 6.77 -5.21
N PHE A 70 -16.96 7.07 -4.39
CA PHE A 70 -16.19 6.06 -3.66
C PHE A 70 -17.02 5.36 -2.58
N PHE A 71 -17.75 6.11 -1.74
CA PHE A 71 -18.60 5.49 -0.71
C PHE A 71 -19.72 4.65 -1.31
N ASN A 72 -20.43 5.18 -2.31
CA ASN A 72 -21.47 4.41 -3.00
C ASN A 72 -20.87 3.21 -3.72
N GLY A 73 -19.70 3.37 -4.34
CA GLY A 73 -18.96 2.29 -4.98
C GLY A 73 -18.59 1.18 -4.01
N ARG A 74 -18.18 1.47 -2.77
CA ARG A 74 -17.87 0.44 -1.76
C ARG A 74 -19.09 -0.39 -1.39
N THR A 75 -20.21 0.29 -1.12
CA THR A 75 -21.48 -0.37 -0.81
C THR A 75 -21.93 -1.25 -1.98
N LEU A 76 -21.86 -0.73 -3.21
CA LEU A 76 -22.23 -1.48 -4.40
C LEU A 76 -21.27 -2.64 -4.68
N ALA A 77 -19.98 -2.50 -4.43
CA ALA A 77 -19.00 -3.57 -4.67
C ALA A 77 -19.26 -4.79 -3.77
N GLN A 78 -19.84 -4.58 -2.59
CA GLN A 78 -20.18 -5.64 -1.64
C GLN A 78 -21.52 -6.34 -1.95
N HIS A 79 -22.51 -5.58 -2.42
CA HIS A 79 -23.88 -6.08 -2.57
C HIS A 79 -24.34 -6.27 -4.02
N SER A 80 -23.83 -5.49 -4.96
CA SER A 80 -24.29 -5.44 -6.36
C SER A 80 -23.19 -4.95 -7.30
N PRO A 81 -22.08 -5.70 -7.47
CA PRO A 81 -20.91 -5.23 -8.21
C PRO A 81 -21.18 -4.90 -9.69
N GLN A 82 -22.14 -5.60 -10.31
CA GLN A 82 -22.58 -5.34 -11.69
C GLN A 82 -23.19 -3.94 -11.86
N MET A 83 -23.76 -3.38 -10.78
CA MET A 83 -24.33 -2.03 -10.79
C MET A 83 -23.24 -0.96 -10.92
N ILE A 84 -22.00 -1.25 -10.49
CA ILE A 84 -20.86 -0.35 -10.71
C ILE A 84 -20.60 -0.19 -12.21
N ASP A 85 -20.58 -1.29 -12.97
CA ASP A 85 -20.31 -1.24 -14.41
C ASP A 85 -21.40 -0.46 -15.17
N ASN A 86 -22.66 -0.63 -14.77
CA ASN A 86 -23.78 0.14 -15.31
C ASN A 86 -23.64 1.65 -15.02
N LEU A 87 -23.18 2.02 -13.82
CA LEU A 87 -22.95 3.41 -13.46
C LEU A 87 -21.74 4.00 -14.20
N LEU A 88 -20.66 3.24 -14.36
CA LEU A 88 -19.46 3.68 -15.09
C LEU A 88 -19.76 3.97 -16.57
N THR A 89 -20.60 3.13 -17.19
CA THR A 89 -20.99 3.26 -18.61
C THR A 89 -22.10 4.29 -18.84
N GLY A 90 -22.89 4.63 -17.81
CA GLY A 90 -23.97 5.61 -17.89
C GLY A 90 -23.53 7.01 -18.34
N LYS A 91 -24.21 7.58 -19.34
CA LYS A 91 -24.02 8.97 -19.78
C LYS A 91 -24.86 9.88 -18.88
N GLY A 92 -24.24 10.56 -17.91
CA GLY A 92 -24.95 11.46 -17.00
C GLY A 92 -24.32 11.61 -15.62
N LEU A 93 -23.41 10.71 -15.23
CA LEU A 93 -22.68 10.85 -13.98
C LEU A 93 -21.49 11.79 -14.12
N HIS A 94 -21.24 12.56 -13.05
CA HIS A 94 -20.09 13.43 -12.94
C HIS A 94 -18.78 12.66 -13.11
N LYS A 95 -17.80 13.23 -13.84
CA LYS A 95 -16.52 12.57 -14.13
C LYS A 95 -15.80 12.08 -12.86
N ASP A 96 -15.78 12.92 -11.83
CA ASP A 96 -15.14 12.56 -10.57
C ASP A 96 -15.92 11.52 -9.76
N TYR A 97 -17.25 11.49 -9.89
CA TYR A 97 -18.06 10.43 -9.30
C TYR A 97 -17.70 9.06 -9.89
N LYS A 98 -17.52 9.00 -11.22
CA LYS A 98 -17.05 7.78 -11.90
C LYS A 98 -15.64 7.36 -11.45
N LYS A 99 -14.71 8.31 -11.30
CA LYS A 99 -13.39 8.01 -10.72
C LYS A 99 -13.49 7.44 -9.30
N GLY A 100 -14.44 7.92 -8.49
CA GLY A 100 -14.72 7.38 -7.17
C GLY A 100 -15.20 5.93 -7.21
N LEU A 101 -16.14 5.62 -8.12
CA LEU A 101 -16.63 4.26 -8.36
C LEU A 101 -15.50 3.30 -8.79
N GLU A 102 -14.62 3.74 -9.71
CA GLU A 102 -13.45 2.95 -10.15
C GLU A 102 -12.49 2.65 -9.01
N ALA A 103 -12.21 3.65 -8.16
CA ALA A 103 -11.34 3.47 -7.00
C ALA A 103 -11.91 2.46 -6.00
N ALA A 104 -13.23 2.54 -5.72
CA ALA A 104 -13.91 1.59 -4.83
C ALA A 104 -13.94 0.17 -5.40
N ARG A 105 -14.13 0.01 -6.71
CA ARG A 105 -14.03 -1.29 -7.39
C ARG A 105 -12.64 -1.90 -7.22
N LYS A 106 -11.58 -1.12 -7.42
CA LYS A 106 -10.19 -1.57 -7.24
C LYS A 106 -9.90 -1.93 -5.79
N GLU A 107 -10.39 -1.15 -4.83
CA GLU A 107 -10.26 -1.46 -3.40
C GLU A 107 -10.89 -2.81 -3.07
N ASN A 108 -12.12 -3.06 -3.53
CA ASN A 108 -12.79 -4.34 -3.27
C ASN A 108 -12.05 -5.53 -3.89
N GLN A 109 -11.49 -5.36 -5.10
CA GLN A 109 -10.62 -6.38 -5.70
C GLN A 109 -9.40 -6.67 -4.82
N VAL A 110 -8.71 -5.64 -4.34
CA VAL A 110 -7.55 -5.81 -3.44
C VAL A 110 -7.96 -6.50 -2.14
N MET A 111 -9.08 -6.11 -1.52
CA MET A 111 -9.59 -6.73 -0.29
C MET A 111 -9.91 -8.21 -0.51
N SER A 112 -10.57 -8.56 -1.61
CA SER A 112 -10.86 -9.95 -1.95
C SER A 112 -9.59 -10.80 -2.12
N ILE A 113 -8.52 -10.21 -2.68
CA ILE A 113 -7.21 -10.87 -2.79
C ILE A 113 -6.56 -11.02 -1.40
N GLN A 114 -6.63 -9.99 -0.56
CA GLN A 114 -6.14 -10.06 0.82
C GLN A 114 -6.85 -11.13 1.64
N GLU A 115 -8.16 -11.30 1.48
CA GLU A 115 -8.92 -12.37 2.13
C GLU A 115 -8.48 -13.75 1.65
N LYS A 116 -8.28 -13.93 0.33
CA LYS A 116 -7.70 -15.16 -0.21
C LYS A 116 -6.30 -15.44 0.36
N MET A 117 -5.45 -14.41 0.52
CA MET A 117 -4.13 -14.56 1.16
C MET A 117 -4.20 -15.04 2.61
N LYS A 118 -5.25 -14.67 3.36
CA LYS A 118 -5.45 -15.14 4.75
C LYS A 118 -5.88 -16.60 4.80
N GLN A 119 -6.55 -17.09 3.75
CA GLN A 119 -7.06 -18.46 3.63
C GLN A 119 -6.02 -19.43 3.03
N GLU A 120 -4.99 -18.92 2.35
CA GLU A 120 -3.87 -19.78 1.93
C GLU A 120 -3.20 -20.40 3.17
N PRO A 121 -2.92 -21.71 3.16
CA PRO A 121 -2.19 -22.35 4.25
C PRO A 121 -0.86 -21.63 4.41
N LYS A 122 -0.66 -20.98 5.56
CA LYS A 122 0.59 -20.30 5.89
C LYS A 122 1.70 -21.32 5.65
N THR A 123 2.55 -21.05 4.67
CA THR A 123 3.78 -21.81 4.48
C THR A 123 4.45 -21.86 5.85
N PRO A 124 4.77 -23.05 6.40
CA PRO A 124 5.38 -23.13 7.72
C PRO A 124 6.56 -22.18 7.73
N LYS A 125 6.58 -21.24 8.69
CA LYS A 125 7.66 -20.27 8.82
C LYS A 125 8.96 -21.07 8.80
N LYS A 126 9.76 -20.89 7.75
CA LYS A 126 11.09 -21.48 7.68
C LYS A 126 11.80 -21.05 8.95
N ASP A 127 12.25 -22.02 9.76
CA ASP A 127 12.90 -21.70 11.03
C ASP A 127 14.22 -20.99 10.73
N LEU A 128 14.17 -19.65 10.75
CA LEU A 128 15.30 -18.77 10.45
C LEU A 128 16.48 -19.03 11.38
N ARG A 129 16.26 -19.68 12.54
CA ARG A 129 17.33 -20.07 13.47
C ARG A 129 18.26 -21.12 12.86
N ASN A 130 17.78 -21.95 11.93
CA ASN A 130 18.54 -23.02 11.28
C ASN A 130 18.99 -22.67 9.86
N ASP A 131 18.69 -21.46 9.37
CA ASP A 131 19.13 -21.03 8.05
C ASP A 131 20.58 -20.51 8.12
N GLN A 132 21.53 -21.32 7.65
CA GLN A 132 22.97 -21.02 7.65
C GLN A 132 23.30 -19.69 6.96
N ASN A 133 22.51 -19.27 5.97
CA ASN A 133 22.74 -18.00 5.28
C ASN A 133 22.31 -16.81 6.14
N PHE A 134 21.23 -16.97 6.93
CA PHE A 134 20.81 -15.97 7.90
C PHE A 134 21.82 -15.83 9.03
N GLN A 135 22.35 -16.94 9.57
CA GLN A 135 23.40 -16.90 10.61
C GLN A 135 24.69 -16.25 10.11
N LYS A 136 25.11 -16.55 8.87
CA LYS A 136 26.28 -15.89 8.26
C LYS A 136 26.06 -14.38 8.07
N GLY A 137 24.89 -13.99 7.57
CA GLY A 137 24.55 -12.56 7.40
C GLY A 137 24.47 -11.82 8.74
N PHE A 138 23.85 -12.42 9.76
CA PHE A 138 23.77 -11.87 11.10
C PHE A 138 25.15 -11.70 11.74
N ASN A 139 26.02 -12.71 11.65
CA ASN A 139 27.39 -12.65 12.19
C ASN A 139 28.26 -11.59 11.49
N VAL A 140 28.09 -11.39 10.19
CA VAL A 140 28.78 -10.31 9.46
C VAL A 140 28.27 -8.94 9.91
N GLY A 141 26.96 -8.76 10.02
CA GLY A 141 26.37 -7.52 10.53
C GLY A 141 26.78 -7.19 11.97
N TYR A 142 26.81 -8.19 12.84
CA TYR A 142 27.24 -8.05 14.23
C TYR A 142 28.72 -7.65 14.35
N ARG A 143 29.62 -8.29 13.57
CA ARG A 143 31.05 -7.91 13.53
C ARG A 143 31.29 -6.52 12.96
N LEU A 144 30.51 -6.10 11.97
CA LEU A 144 30.59 -4.73 11.43
C LEU A 144 30.14 -3.69 12.47
N ALA A 145 29.09 -3.99 13.23
CA ALA A 145 28.62 -3.12 14.31
C ALA A 145 29.64 -2.99 15.45
N GLU A 146 30.29 -4.08 15.87
CA GLU A 146 31.39 -4.03 16.84
C GLU A 146 32.61 -3.27 16.31
N GLY A 147 32.93 -3.42 15.02
CA GLY A 147 34.02 -2.68 14.37
C GLY A 147 33.75 -1.18 14.21
N HIS A 148 32.48 -0.77 14.08
CA HIS A 148 32.10 0.65 13.94
C HIS A 148 31.81 1.33 15.28
N GLY A 149 31.51 0.57 16.35
CA GLY A 149 31.39 1.10 17.71
C GLY A 149 32.68 1.74 18.23
N HIS A 150 33.85 1.25 17.79
CA HIS A 150 35.16 1.83 18.12
C HIS A 150 35.46 3.16 17.42
N ILE A 151 34.79 3.48 16.30
CA ILE A 151 35.05 4.72 15.54
C ILE A 151 34.21 5.88 16.09
N LEU A 152 33.03 5.62 16.67
CA LEU A 152 32.17 6.63 17.28
C LEU A 152 32.60 7.00 18.71
N GLY A 153 33.24 6.10 19.46
CA GLY A 153 33.75 6.39 20.82
C GLY A 153 34.97 7.32 20.88
N HIS A 154 35.62 7.62 19.75
CA HIS A 154 36.79 8.49 19.70
C HIS A 154 36.49 9.95 19.30
N TYR A 155 35.29 10.25 18.78
CA TYR A 155 34.91 11.62 18.43
C TYR A 155 34.33 12.42 19.61
N GLU A 156 33.93 11.76 20.71
CA GLU A 156 33.41 12.46 21.90
C GLU A 156 34.48 12.88 22.93
N ARG A 157 35.77 12.56 22.71
CA ARG A 157 36.86 12.91 23.65
C ARG A 157 37.78 14.06 23.21
N THR A 158 37.61 14.62 22.03
CA THR A 158 38.54 15.66 21.52
C THR A 158 37.95 17.06 21.42
N ASN A 159 36.66 17.26 21.70
CA ASN A 159 36.00 18.59 21.64
C ASN A 159 35.03 18.85 22.81
N ALA A 160 35.46 18.58 24.04
CA ALA A 160 34.83 19.17 25.22
C ALA A 160 35.71 20.33 25.72
N PRO A 161 35.17 21.54 25.91
CA PRO A 161 35.92 22.74 26.30
C PRO A 161 36.52 22.68 27.71
#